data_AF-A0A0G0MCM1-F1
#
_entry.id   AF-A0A0G0MCM1-F1
#
_cell.length_a   1.000
_cell.length_b   1.000
_cell.length_c   1.000
_cell.angle_alpha   90.00
_cell.angle_beta   90.00
_cell.angle_gamma   90.00
#
_symmetry.space_group_name_H-M   'P 1'
#
loop_
_entity.id
_entity.type
_entity.pdbx_description
1 polymer ?
#
loop_
_entity_poly.entity_id
_entity_poly.type
_entity_poly.pdbx_seq_one_letter_code
_entity_poly.pdbx_strand_id
1 'polypeptide(L)'
;MTKKQIFALAAFVYLFLAPFTFHPDIKTIFYQSQFLSQGIFNASTSLSIKPELVERFNIYSFFAANPDKAFLGNFVYPPLAYFLFGIFFIPVKLLAGTGFVEWLGMGNDSVVVPHIFQYLFVIKLPAIIAHFTTGYFIFKLLQGVSLQNQNKALALWFFNPISLYTVGFMGQIDSIAVLLTVLALFLAKKKSIYATVLLGLGAAFKTYPLLILPFLAIYSGKTWSKKLLSFVLGFGTYLLFILPFITTPAFYSSTFVSGLSQRLFELKLYVGFGENILIVPAILIVLFLFAVSKKLENISQLSNFFLATLFIVVALVHFHPQWALWFLPFLVILVINKTKDSSVWVALALLFLGWLGTVLLFDDKFLSWGILAPIDPGILFLPTLSELLHRFFDPLLAQSIFHTLMLASGVYLVSKSFKENE
;
A
#
# COMPACT_ATOMS: atom_id res chain seq x y z
N MET A 1 7.58 -11.90 -25.43
CA MET A 1 6.11 -11.71 -25.36
C MET A 1 5.76 -10.29 -25.76
N THR A 2 4.68 -10.10 -26.50
CA THR A 2 4.11 -8.77 -26.81
C THR A 2 3.36 -8.20 -25.61
N LYS A 3 3.11 -6.88 -25.58
CA LYS A 3 2.27 -6.23 -24.57
C LYS A 3 0.94 -6.96 -24.37
N LYS A 4 0.22 -7.29 -25.45
CA LYS A 4 -1.09 -7.97 -25.37
C LYS A 4 -0.97 -9.35 -24.70
N GLN A 5 0.05 -10.13 -25.06
CA GLN A 5 0.30 -11.44 -24.46
C GLN A 5 0.61 -11.32 -22.97
N ILE A 6 1.37 -10.31 -22.55
CA ILE A 6 1.71 -10.08 -21.13
C ILE A 6 0.46 -9.74 -20.32
N PHE A 7 -0.37 -8.81 -20.80
CA PHE A 7 -1.63 -8.47 -20.14
C PHE A 7 -2.60 -9.66 -20.09
N ALA A 8 -2.69 -10.45 -21.15
CA ALA A 8 -3.54 -11.64 -21.17
C ALA A 8 -3.06 -12.72 -20.19
N LEU A 9 -1.75 -13.00 -20.16
CA LEU A 9 -1.17 -13.96 -19.21
C LEU A 9 -1.33 -13.46 -17.76
N ALA A 10 -1.08 -12.17 -17.52
CA ALA A 10 -1.31 -11.58 -16.21
C ALA A 10 -2.78 -11.73 -15.81
N ALA A 11 -3.72 -11.37 -16.69
CA ALA A 11 -5.14 -11.47 -16.39
C ALA A 11 -5.52 -12.90 -16.02
N PHE A 12 -5.05 -13.89 -16.79
CA PHE A 12 -5.22 -15.29 -16.45
C PHE A 12 -4.68 -15.62 -15.04
N VAL A 13 -3.43 -15.27 -14.74
CA VAL A 13 -2.80 -15.54 -13.43
C VAL A 13 -3.58 -14.89 -12.29
N TYR A 14 -3.85 -13.59 -12.34
CA TYR A 14 -4.50 -12.88 -11.23
C TYR A 14 -5.95 -13.31 -11.04
N LEU A 15 -6.71 -13.52 -12.12
CA LEU A 15 -8.10 -13.97 -12.03
C LEU A 15 -8.20 -15.45 -11.62
N PHE A 16 -7.21 -16.27 -11.98
CA PHE A 16 -7.13 -17.66 -11.53
C PHE A 16 -6.78 -17.74 -10.04
N LEU A 17 -5.84 -16.94 -9.55
CA LEU A 17 -5.43 -16.96 -8.13
C LEU A 17 -6.49 -16.38 -7.19
N ALA A 18 -7.25 -15.38 -7.66
CA ALA A 18 -8.22 -14.63 -6.86
C ALA A 18 -9.21 -15.52 -6.05
N PRO A 19 -9.91 -16.51 -6.64
CA PRO A 19 -10.87 -17.33 -5.91
C PRO A 19 -10.21 -18.26 -4.88
N PHE A 20 -9.02 -18.78 -5.16
CA PHE A 20 -8.44 -19.91 -4.41
C PHE A 20 -7.54 -19.51 -3.24
N THR A 21 -7.34 -18.20 -3.03
CA THR A 21 -6.43 -17.69 -2.01
C THR A 21 -7.10 -16.65 -1.14
N PHE A 22 -6.72 -16.54 0.13
CA PHE A 22 -7.39 -15.66 1.07
C PHE A 22 -6.47 -15.06 2.12
N HIS A 23 -6.49 -13.74 2.23
CA HIS A 23 -5.94 -13.01 3.36
C HIS A 23 -7.05 -12.22 4.06
N PRO A 24 -7.13 -12.22 5.40
CA PRO A 24 -8.20 -11.56 6.16
C PRO A 24 -8.42 -10.07 5.87
N ASP A 25 -7.35 -9.29 5.67
CA ASP A 25 -7.43 -7.82 5.49
C ASP A 25 -8.49 -7.36 4.48
N ILE A 26 -8.59 -8.03 3.32
CA ILE A 26 -9.56 -7.64 2.28
C ILE A 26 -11.00 -7.92 2.72
N LYS A 27 -11.23 -8.98 3.51
CA LYS A 27 -12.54 -9.23 4.13
C LYS A 27 -12.85 -8.14 5.16
N THR A 28 -11.89 -7.83 6.03
CA THR A 28 -12.06 -6.83 7.10
C THR A 28 -12.48 -5.46 6.54
N ILE A 29 -11.82 -4.97 5.49
CA ILE A 29 -12.16 -3.66 4.91
C ILE A 29 -13.57 -3.66 4.29
N PHE A 30 -14.00 -4.73 3.61
CA PHE A 30 -15.37 -4.82 3.08
C PHE A 30 -16.41 -4.96 4.19
N TYR A 31 -16.13 -5.75 5.23
CA TYR A 31 -16.98 -5.87 6.40
C TYR A 31 -17.15 -4.51 7.09
N GLN A 32 -16.08 -3.75 7.29
CA GLN A 32 -16.14 -2.44 7.94
C GLN A 32 -16.85 -1.41 7.04
N SER A 33 -16.57 -1.41 5.74
CA SER A 33 -17.18 -0.46 4.80
C SER A 33 -18.65 -0.74 4.48
N GLN A 34 -19.16 -1.95 4.75
CA GLN A 34 -20.57 -2.26 4.50
C GLN A 34 -21.52 -1.38 5.34
N PHE A 35 -21.06 -0.89 6.50
CA PHE A 35 -21.86 -0.03 7.38
C PHE A 35 -22.22 1.31 6.72
N LEU A 36 -21.54 1.70 5.64
CA LEU A 36 -21.93 2.86 4.83
C LEU A 36 -23.34 2.65 4.25
N SER A 37 -23.66 1.43 3.81
CA SER A 37 -25.00 1.09 3.30
C SER A 37 -26.08 1.09 4.38
N GLN A 38 -25.69 1.09 5.66
CA GLN A 38 -26.57 1.16 6.82
C GLN A 38 -26.74 2.59 7.35
N GLY A 39 -26.20 3.59 6.65
CA GLY A 39 -26.37 5.00 7.00
C GLY A 39 -25.23 5.60 7.81
N ILE A 40 -24.13 4.88 8.01
CA ILE A 40 -22.96 5.38 8.75
C ILE A 40 -22.12 6.23 7.79
N PHE A 41 -22.52 7.49 7.51
CA PHE A 41 -21.92 8.35 6.48
C PHE A 41 -20.86 9.36 6.96
N ASN A 42 -20.92 9.88 8.19
CA ASN A 42 -20.46 11.22 8.57
C ASN A 42 -21.43 12.34 8.17
N ALA A 43 -22.09 12.92 9.17
CA ALA A 43 -22.82 14.17 9.05
C ALA A 43 -22.53 15.05 10.26
N SER A 44 -21.58 15.99 10.12
CA SER A 44 -21.79 17.30 10.70
C SER A 44 -22.91 17.99 9.93
N THR A 45 -24.17 17.65 10.20
CA THR A 45 -25.30 18.48 9.77
C THR A 45 -25.79 19.27 10.96
N SER A 46 -25.28 20.50 11.03
CA SER A 46 -25.92 21.68 11.60
C SER A 46 -27.45 21.63 11.44
N LEU A 47 -28.17 21.47 12.56
CA LEU A 47 -29.46 22.07 12.92
C LEU A 47 -29.99 21.33 14.17
N SER A 48 -29.65 21.84 15.36
CA SER A 48 -30.36 21.54 16.62
C SER A 48 -30.58 20.05 16.95
N ILE A 49 -29.52 19.24 16.93
CA ILE A 49 -29.58 17.84 17.40
C ILE A 49 -28.66 17.67 18.61
N LYS A 50 -29.16 16.99 19.65
CA LYS A 50 -28.50 16.78 20.94
C LYS A 50 -27.11 16.12 20.79
N PRO A 51 -26.11 16.45 21.65
CA PRO A 51 -24.75 15.88 21.61
C PRO A 51 -24.69 14.35 21.60
N GLU A 52 -25.67 13.71 22.24
CA GLU A 52 -25.85 12.26 22.36
C GLU A 52 -26.04 11.54 21.00
N LEU A 53 -26.35 12.28 19.93
CA LEU A 53 -26.54 11.76 18.58
C LEU A 53 -25.31 11.94 17.67
N VAL A 54 -24.33 12.75 18.07
CA VAL A 54 -23.08 12.96 17.31
C VAL A 54 -22.20 11.70 17.32
N GLU A 55 -22.30 10.88 18.37
CA GLU A 55 -21.61 9.59 18.49
C GLU A 55 -22.12 8.53 17.49
N ARG A 56 -23.29 8.72 16.88
CA ARG A 56 -23.94 7.74 16.00
C ARG A 56 -23.52 7.81 14.52
N PHE A 57 -22.73 8.79 14.10
CA PHE A 57 -22.56 9.07 12.66
C PHE A 57 -21.12 9.17 12.17
N ASN A 58 -20.13 8.63 12.89
CA ASN A 58 -18.73 8.58 12.44
C ASN A 58 -18.25 7.12 12.52
N ILE A 59 -17.63 6.56 11.47
CA ILE A 59 -17.17 5.16 11.48
C ILE A 59 -16.20 4.84 12.63
N TYR A 60 -15.31 5.78 12.99
CA TYR A 60 -14.39 5.61 14.10
C TYR A 60 -15.13 5.62 15.45
N SER A 61 -16.05 6.57 15.65
CA SER A 61 -16.89 6.60 16.86
C SER A 61 -17.84 5.42 16.94
N PHE A 62 -18.35 4.96 15.80
CA PHE A 62 -19.24 3.81 15.69
C PHE A 62 -18.55 2.55 16.21
N PHE A 63 -17.32 2.26 15.77
CA PHE A 63 -16.56 1.13 16.30
C PHE A 63 -16.14 1.33 17.76
N ALA A 64 -15.82 2.55 18.18
CA ALA A 64 -15.54 2.83 19.58
C ALA A 64 -16.75 2.58 20.50
N ALA A 65 -17.97 2.89 20.03
CA ALA A 65 -19.21 2.69 20.76
C ALA A 65 -19.79 1.26 20.64
N ASN A 66 -19.40 0.52 19.59
CA ASN A 66 -19.87 -0.84 19.30
C ASN A 66 -18.68 -1.79 19.13
N PRO A 67 -17.94 -2.10 20.22
CA PRO A 67 -16.74 -2.92 20.14
C PRO A 67 -17.02 -4.35 19.64
N ASP A 68 -18.25 -4.86 19.82
CA ASP A 68 -18.71 -6.12 19.25
C ASP A 68 -18.71 -6.12 17.72
N LYS A 69 -18.90 -4.95 17.08
CA LYS A 69 -18.81 -4.76 15.63
C LYS A 69 -17.38 -4.59 15.13
N ALA A 70 -16.40 -4.41 16.01
CA ALA A 70 -14.98 -4.29 15.64
C ALA A 70 -14.21 -5.62 15.76
N PHE A 71 -14.90 -6.77 15.81
CA PHE A 71 -14.30 -8.07 16.09
C PHE A 71 -13.27 -8.56 15.03
N LEU A 72 -13.33 -8.05 13.79
CA LEU A 72 -12.32 -8.30 12.75
C LEU A 72 -11.14 -7.32 12.78
N GLY A 73 -11.12 -6.39 13.73
CA GLY A 73 -10.10 -5.37 13.91
C GLY A 73 -10.65 -3.94 13.85
N ASN A 74 -9.82 -2.99 14.28
CA ASN A 74 -10.11 -1.56 14.24
C ASN A 74 -10.03 -1.02 12.81
N PHE A 75 -10.84 0.00 12.49
CA PHE A 75 -10.72 0.73 11.24
C PHE A 75 -9.62 1.80 11.37
N VAL A 76 -8.48 1.55 10.73
CA VAL A 76 -7.24 2.35 10.86
C VAL A 76 -6.88 3.18 9.62
N TYR A 77 -7.74 3.15 8.60
CA TYR A 77 -7.49 3.83 7.34
C TYR A 77 -8.07 5.23 7.34
N PRO A 78 -7.49 6.18 6.59
CA PRO A 78 -8.12 7.46 6.31
C PRO A 78 -9.54 7.35 5.71
N PRO A 79 -10.41 8.36 5.89
CA PRO A 79 -11.84 8.25 5.59
C PRO A 79 -12.19 7.92 4.13
N LEU A 80 -11.39 8.33 3.14
CA LEU A 80 -11.70 8.02 1.74
C LEU A 80 -11.68 6.51 1.48
N ALA A 81 -10.88 5.73 2.22
CA ALA A 81 -10.93 4.27 2.11
C ALA A 81 -12.31 3.72 2.49
N TYR A 82 -12.89 4.21 3.60
CA TYR A 82 -14.21 3.82 4.05
C TYR A 82 -15.28 4.10 2.99
N PHE A 83 -15.30 5.32 2.46
CA PHE A 83 -16.27 5.74 1.45
C PHE A 83 -16.11 4.99 0.12
N LEU A 84 -14.86 4.84 -0.34
CA LEU A 84 -14.59 4.18 -1.61
C LEU A 84 -14.99 2.71 -1.56
N PHE A 85 -14.62 2.00 -0.49
CA PHE A 85 -15.02 0.60 -0.33
C PHE A 85 -16.52 0.44 -0.04
N GLY A 86 -17.16 1.41 0.61
CA GLY A 86 -18.61 1.40 0.78
C GLY A 86 -19.36 1.59 -0.55
N ILE A 87 -18.79 2.36 -1.49
CA ILE A 87 -19.30 2.45 -2.87
C ILE A 87 -19.05 1.13 -3.60
N PHE A 88 -17.85 0.54 -3.50
CA PHE A 88 -17.54 -0.76 -4.12
C PHE A 88 -18.36 -1.90 -3.55
N PHE A 89 -18.80 -1.81 -2.29
CA PHE A 89 -19.64 -2.81 -1.66
C PHE A 89 -20.95 -3.05 -2.45
N ILE A 90 -21.51 -2.03 -3.11
CA ILE A 90 -22.76 -2.16 -3.88
C ILE A 90 -22.62 -3.17 -5.04
N PRO A 91 -21.74 -2.96 -6.04
CA PRO A 91 -21.55 -3.94 -7.11
C PRO A 91 -20.92 -5.24 -6.60
N VAL A 92 -20.05 -5.20 -5.58
CA VAL A 92 -19.46 -6.42 -5.00
C VAL A 92 -20.53 -7.31 -4.38
N LYS A 93 -21.45 -6.75 -3.58
CA LYS A 93 -22.57 -7.49 -3.00
C LYS A 93 -23.46 -8.09 -4.08
N LEU A 94 -23.75 -7.32 -5.13
CA LEU A 94 -24.56 -7.80 -6.26
C LEU A 94 -23.93 -9.00 -6.97
N LEU A 95 -22.61 -8.93 -7.24
CA LEU A 95 -21.87 -9.99 -7.93
C LEU A 95 -21.57 -11.19 -7.03
N ALA A 96 -21.39 -10.98 -5.73
CA ALA A 96 -21.11 -12.04 -4.76
C ALA A 96 -22.35 -12.88 -4.46
N GLY A 97 -23.54 -12.28 -4.46
CA GLY A 97 -24.81 -13.00 -4.32
C GLY A 97 -25.21 -13.34 -2.88
N THR A 98 -26.03 -14.37 -2.74
CA THR A 98 -26.67 -14.78 -1.48
C THR A 98 -25.67 -15.26 -0.44
N GLY A 99 -25.76 -14.80 0.81
CA GLY A 99 -24.88 -15.23 1.90
C GLY A 99 -23.59 -14.41 2.06
N PHE A 100 -23.33 -13.45 1.16
CA PHE A 100 -22.09 -12.66 1.18
C PHE A 100 -21.98 -11.75 2.40
N VAL A 101 -23.08 -11.06 2.75
CA VAL A 101 -23.13 -10.12 3.88
C VAL A 101 -22.96 -10.87 5.20
N GLU A 102 -23.62 -12.03 5.31
CA GLU A 102 -23.49 -12.94 6.44
C GLU A 102 -22.05 -13.42 6.57
N TRP A 103 -21.42 -13.87 5.47
CA TRP A 103 -20.02 -14.30 5.47
C TRP A 103 -19.04 -13.21 5.90
N LEU A 104 -19.23 -11.96 5.44
CA LEU A 104 -18.43 -10.82 5.91
C LEU A 104 -18.50 -10.68 7.43
N GLY A 105 -19.66 -10.95 8.04
CA GLY A 105 -19.89 -10.93 9.48
C GLY A 105 -19.40 -12.16 10.26
N MET A 106 -18.73 -13.12 9.61
CA MET A 106 -18.13 -14.28 10.28
C MET A 106 -16.64 -14.08 10.59
N GLY A 107 -16.06 -14.97 11.39
CA GLY A 107 -14.62 -15.01 11.67
C GLY A 107 -13.74 -15.20 10.42
N ASN A 108 -12.44 -14.94 10.55
CA ASN A 108 -11.47 -15.10 9.46
C ASN A 108 -11.19 -16.57 9.11
N ASP A 109 -11.58 -17.49 9.97
CA ASP A 109 -11.53 -18.95 9.75
C ASP A 109 -12.71 -19.47 8.89
N SER A 110 -13.68 -18.62 8.56
CA SER A 110 -14.87 -19.00 7.81
C SER A 110 -14.60 -19.14 6.31
N VAL A 111 -13.84 -20.17 5.94
CA VAL A 111 -13.38 -20.48 4.57
C VAL A 111 -14.14 -21.64 3.92
N VAL A 112 -15.12 -22.24 4.61
CA VAL A 112 -15.90 -23.42 4.16
C VAL A 112 -17.35 -23.10 3.75
N VAL A 113 -17.65 -21.83 3.48
CA VAL A 113 -19.01 -21.43 3.06
C VAL A 113 -19.27 -21.81 1.58
N PRO A 114 -20.52 -22.13 1.18
CA PRO A 114 -20.84 -22.65 -0.16
C PRO A 114 -20.35 -21.81 -1.36
N HIS A 115 -20.16 -20.51 -1.18
CA HIS A 115 -19.76 -19.56 -2.24
C HIS A 115 -18.40 -18.90 -1.99
N ILE A 116 -17.53 -19.50 -1.17
CA ILE A 116 -16.25 -18.89 -0.77
C ILE A 116 -15.41 -18.44 -1.98
N PHE A 117 -15.26 -19.28 -3.01
CA PHE A 117 -14.47 -18.97 -4.20
C PHE A 117 -15.03 -17.75 -4.96
N GLN A 118 -16.35 -17.62 -5.04
CA GLN A 118 -17.01 -16.49 -5.66
C GLN A 118 -16.79 -15.21 -4.83
N TYR A 119 -16.96 -15.28 -3.51
CA TYR A 119 -16.74 -14.13 -2.64
C TYR A 119 -15.32 -13.61 -2.75
N LEU A 120 -14.33 -14.51 -2.67
CA LEU A 120 -12.91 -14.18 -2.79
C LEU A 120 -12.56 -13.61 -4.17
N PHE A 121 -13.11 -14.17 -5.24
CA PHE A 121 -12.93 -13.62 -6.58
C PHE A 121 -13.43 -12.17 -6.66
N VAL A 122 -14.67 -11.91 -6.23
CA VAL A 122 -15.33 -10.62 -6.40
C VAL A 122 -14.68 -9.53 -5.52
N ILE A 123 -14.37 -9.80 -4.25
CA ILE A 123 -13.77 -8.79 -3.35
C ILE A 123 -12.37 -8.34 -3.81
N LYS A 124 -11.65 -9.16 -4.57
CA LYS A 124 -10.31 -8.83 -5.08
C LYS A 124 -10.33 -8.01 -6.38
N LEU A 125 -11.45 -7.98 -7.10
CA LEU A 125 -11.55 -7.29 -8.40
C LEU A 125 -11.11 -5.81 -8.34
N PRO A 126 -11.52 -4.99 -7.34
CA PRO A 126 -11.08 -3.60 -7.30
C PRO A 126 -9.55 -3.44 -7.22
N ALA A 127 -8.89 -4.27 -6.40
CA ALA A 127 -7.43 -4.25 -6.28
C ALA A 127 -6.74 -4.72 -7.56
N ILE A 128 -7.24 -5.79 -8.18
CA ILE A 128 -6.71 -6.32 -9.46
C ILE A 128 -6.86 -5.28 -10.57
N ILE A 129 -8.03 -4.64 -10.70
CA ILE A 129 -8.25 -3.58 -11.71
C ILE A 129 -7.23 -2.45 -11.50
N ALA A 130 -7.08 -1.96 -10.27
CA ALA A 130 -6.11 -0.90 -9.96
C ALA A 130 -4.67 -1.32 -10.30
N HIS A 131 -4.30 -2.58 -10.05
CA HIS A 131 -2.99 -3.13 -10.37
C HIS A 131 -2.71 -3.18 -11.88
N PHE A 132 -3.71 -3.55 -12.69
CA PHE A 132 -3.61 -3.59 -14.15
C PHE A 132 -3.55 -2.19 -14.77
N THR A 133 -4.38 -1.27 -14.26
CA THR A 133 -4.32 0.13 -14.66
C THR A 133 -2.95 0.73 -14.32
N THR A 134 -2.39 0.41 -13.16
CA THR A 134 -1.02 0.83 -12.78
C THR A 134 0.01 0.32 -13.80
N GLY A 135 -0.03 -0.96 -14.16
CA GLY A 135 0.86 -1.53 -15.18
C GLY A 135 0.75 -0.81 -16.53
N TYR A 136 -0.46 -0.44 -16.94
CA TYR A 136 -0.66 0.37 -18.14
C TYR A 136 0.02 1.75 -18.06
N PHE A 137 -0.06 2.44 -16.92
CA PHE A 137 0.60 3.73 -16.74
C PHE A 137 2.12 3.62 -16.59
N ILE A 138 2.66 2.55 -15.99
CA ILE A 138 4.11 2.25 -16.01
C ILE A 138 4.59 2.12 -17.47
N PHE A 139 3.87 1.37 -18.30
CA PHE A 139 4.20 1.25 -19.73
C PHE A 139 4.18 2.62 -20.43
N LYS A 140 3.24 3.51 -20.09
CA LYS A 140 3.18 4.86 -20.64
C LYS A 140 4.30 5.78 -20.13
N LEU A 141 4.73 5.64 -18.88
CA LEU A 141 5.86 6.39 -18.32
C LEU A 141 7.18 6.05 -19.00
N LEU A 142 7.31 4.84 -19.54
CA LEU A 142 8.49 4.36 -20.26
C LEU A 142 8.43 4.60 -21.78
N GLN A 143 7.53 5.47 -22.25
CA GLN A 143 7.52 5.92 -23.63
C GLN A 143 8.84 6.64 -23.96
N GLY A 144 9.61 6.08 -24.89
CA GLY A 144 10.97 6.53 -25.22
C GLY A 144 12.04 5.48 -24.97
N VAL A 145 11.75 4.46 -24.16
CA VAL A 145 12.58 3.25 -24.03
C VAL A 145 12.18 2.24 -25.13
N SER A 146 13.07 1.34 -25.52
CA SER A 146 12.76 0.28 -26.49
C SER A 146 11.51 -0.52 -26.10
N LEU A 147 10.71 -0.94 -27.08
CA LEU A 147 9.47 -1.70 -26.82
C LEU A 147 9.75 -3.00 -26.05
N GLN A 148 10.90 -3.63 -26.29
CA GLN A 148 11.35 -4.81 -25.55
C GLN A 148 11.48 -4.51 -24.04
N ASN A 149 12.09 -3.38 -23.69
CA ASN A 149 12.26 -2.97 -22.30
C ASN A 149 10.93 -2.52 -21.67
N GLN A 150 10.04 -1.88 -22.42
CA GLN A 150 8.68 -1.58 -21.94
C GLN A 150 7.90 -2.86 -21.63
N ASN A 151 7.99 -3.89 -22.48
CA ASN A 151 7.39 -5.20 -22.22
C ASN A 151 8.06 -5.90 -21.04
N LYS A 152 9.39 -5.79 -20.89
CA LYS A 152 10.11 -6.28 -19.71
C LYS A 152 9.61 -5.62 -18.42
N ALA A 153 9.34 -4.31 -18.45
CA ALA A 153 8.75 -3.59 -17.33
C ALA A 153 7.40 -4.16 -16.91
N LEU A 154 6.52 -4.43 -17.89
CA LEU A 154 5.22 -5.05 -17.63
C LEU A 154 5.36 -6.46 -17.03
N ALA A 155 6.27 -7.27 -17.58
CA ALA A 155 6.51 -8.61 -17.06
C ALA A 155 7.02 -8.55 -15.60
N LEU A 156 7.96 -7.65 -15.30
CA LEU A 156 8.43 -7.45 -13.93
C LEU A 156 7.32 -6.93 -13.02
N TRP A 157 6.51 -5.98 -13.47
CA TRP A 157 5.39 -5.46 -12.68
C TRP A 157 4.38 -6.54 -12.31
N PHE A 158 3.99 -7.40 -13.26
CA PHE A 158 2.95 -8.41 -13.03
C PHE A 158 3.44 -9.70 -12.40
N PHE A 159 4.70 -10.12 -12.63
CA PHE A 159 5.15 -11.47 -12.29
C PHE A 159 6.29 -11.50 -11.27
N ASN A 160 6.55 -10.41 -10.55
CA ASN A 160 7.46 -10.44 -9.41
C ASN A 160 6.76 -10.99 -8.14
N PRO A 161 7.54 -11.50 -7.16
CA PRO A 161 6.98 -12.05 -5.92
C PRO A 161 6.09 -11.09 -5.14
N ILE A 162 6.44 -9.81 -5.04
CA ILE A 162 5.64 -8.81 -4.31
C ILE A 162 4.25 -8.68 -4.94
N SER A 163 4.17 -8.45 -6.25
CA SER A 163 2.87 -8.26 -6.95
C SER A 163 1.99 -9.51 -6.89
N LEU A 164 2.56 -10.68 -7.20
CA LEU A 164 1.81 -11.94 -7.17
C LEU A 164 1.26 -12.22 -5.78
N TYR A 165 2.08 -12.01 -4.76
CA TYR A 165 1.69 -12.28 -3.39
C TYR A 165 0.65 -11.28 -2.87
N THR A 166 0.96 -9.99 -2.94
CA THR A 166 0.14 -8.94 -2.33
C THR A 166 -1.16 -8.66 -3.08
N VAL A 167 -1.16 -8.77 -4.42
CA VAL A 167 -2.36 -8.52 -5.23
C VAL A 167 -3.03 -9.82 -5.65
N GLY A 168 -2.27 -10.80 -6.12
CA GLY A 168 -2.82 -12.08 -6.58
C GLY A 168 -3.37 -12.91 -5.41
N PHE A 169 -2.51 -13.22 -4.44
CA PHE A 169 -2.92 -14.06 -3.32
C PHE A 169 -3.74 -13.31 -2.27
N MET A 170 -3.27 -12.15 -1.81
CA MET A 170 -3.94 -11.43 -0.71
C MET A 170 -5.10 -10.53 -1.20
N GLY A 171 -4.97 -9.88 -2.36
CA GLY A 171 -5.97 -8.93 -2.86
C GLY A 171 -5.89 -7.54 -2.23
N GLN A 172 -4.70 -7.07 -1.87
CA GLN A 172 -4.50 -5.91 -1.01
C GLN A 172 -4.89 -4.58 -1.65
N ILE A 173 -5.58 -3.75 -0.85
CA ILE A 173 -6.20 -2.48 -1.27
C ILE A 173 -5.17 -1.39 -1.63
N ASP A 174 -3.92 -1.57 -1.19
CA ASP A 174 -2.76 -0.73 -1.48
C ASP A 174 -2.61 -0.44 -2.98
N SER A 175 -3.04 -1.37 -3.84
CA SER A 175 -3.06 -1.21 -5.29
C SER A 175 -3.76 0.08 -5.76
N ILE A 176 -4.78 0.54 -5.03
CA ILE A 176 -5.51 1.78 -5.33
C ILE A 176 -4.65 3.01 -5.03
N ALA A 177 -4.00 3.05 -3.86
CA ALA A 177 -3.09 4.13 -3.49
C ALA A 177 -1.89 4.21 -4.44
N VAL A 178 -1.37 3.04 -4.84
CA VAL A 178 -0.27 2.93 -5.80
C VAL A 178 -0.67 3.44 -7.16
N LEU A 179 -1.87 3.09 -7.64
CA LEU A 179 -2.43 3.66 -8.88
C LEU A 179 -2.46 5.19 -8.84
N LEU A 180 -3.00 5.78 -7.77
CA LEU A 180 -3.06 7.24 -7.60
C LEU A 180 -1.66 7.86 -7.59
N THR A 181 -0.68 7.18 -6.98
CA THR A 181 0.70 7.64 -6.95
C THR A 181 1.37 7.60 -8.32
N VAL A 182 1.18 6.52 -9.08
CA VAL A 182 1.73 6.37 -10.44
C VAL A 182 1.06 7.34 -11.41
N LEU A 183 -0.26 7.55 -11.27
CA LEU A 183 -0.99 8.57 -12.03
C LEU A 183 -0.47 9.98 -11.73
N ALA A 184 -0.16 10.29 -10.47
CA ALA A 184 0.44 11.56 -10.10
C ALA A 184 1.80 11.75 -10.80
N LEU A 185 2.68 10.74 -10.78
CA LEU A 185 3.95 10.80 -11.52
C LEU A 185 3.74 10.99 -13.03
N PHE A 186 2.78 10.28 -13.62
CA PHE A 186 2.43 10.40 -15.04
C PHE A 186 1.95 11.80 -15.43
N LEU A 187 1.17 12.45 -14.57
CA LEU A 187 0.67 13.81 -14.81
C LEU A 187 1.65 14.92 -14.41
N ALA A 188 2.66 14.63 -13.60
CA ALA A 188 3.50 15.64 -12.96
C ALA A 188 4.09 16.66 -13.95
N LYS A 189 4.56 16.23 -15.14
CA LYS A 189 5.17 17.13 -16.13
C LYS A 189 4.17 18.04 -16.84
N LYS A 190 2.98 17.53 -17.17
CA LYS A 190 2.00 18.23 -18.02
C LYS A 190 0.92 18.96 -17.22
N LYS A 191 0.59 18.44 -16.04
CA LYS A 191 -0.59 18.77 -15.24
C LYS A 191 -0.23 18.68 -13.74
N SER A 192 0.80 19.41 -13.33
CA SER A 192 1.41 19.29 -11.99
C SER A 192 0.43 19.49 -10.83
N ILE A 193 -0.56 20.38 -10.99
CA ILE A 193 -1.62 20.60 -9.98
C ILE A 193 -2.51 19.36 -9.85
N TYR A 194 -2.90 18.73 -10.95
CA TYR A 194 -3.68 17.50 -10.90
C TYR A 194 -2.88 16.35 -10.27
N ALA A 195 -1.57 16.31 -10.51
CA ALA A 195 -0.69 15.36 -9.85
C ALA A 195 -0.66 15.54 -8.33
N THR A 196 -0.65 16.78 -7.82
CA THR A 196 -0.63 17.02 -6.37
C THR A 196 -1.96 16.67 -5.72
N VAL A 197 -3.08 16.99 -6.39
CA VAL A 197 -4.43 16.56 -5.95
C VAL A 197 -4.53 15.04 -5.91
N LEU A 198 -3.98 14.32 -6.91
CA LEU A 198 -3.96 12.85 -6.91
C LEU A 198 -3.15 12.27 -5.74
N LEU A 199 -2.01 12.86 -5.36
CA LEU A 199 -1.30 12.45 -4.15
C LEU A 199 -2.11 12.75 -2.89
N GLY A 200 -2.83 13.86 -2.84
CA GLY A 200 -3.74 14.20 -1.74
C GLY A 200 -4.91 13.22 -1.60
N LEU A 201 -5.52 12.80 -2.72
CA LEU A 201 -6.52 11.73 -2.74
C LEU A 201 -5.92 10.39 -2.33
N GLY A 202 -4.71 10.08 -2.81
CA GLY A 202 -3.96 8.91 -2.40
C GLY A 202 -3.76 8.90 -0.88
N ALA A 203 -3.33 10.02 -0.31
CA ALA A 203 -3.16 10.23 1.13
C ALA A 203 -4.47 10.10 1.91
N ALA A 204 -5.57 10.62 1.37
CA ALA A 204 -6.90 10.53 1.97
C ALA A 204 -7.45 9.10 1.97
N PHE A 205 -6.90 8.21 1.13
CA PHE A 205 -7.20 6.78 1.09
C PHE A 205 -6.19 5.97 1.94
N LYS A 206 -4.90 6.27 1.85
CA LYS A 206 -3.81 5.68 2.65
C LYS A 206 -2.71 6.71 2.80
N THR A 207 -2.24 7.00 4.01
CA THR A 207 -1.46 8.22 4.32
C THR A 207 -0.08 8.34 3.64
N TYR A 208 0.55 7.24 3.21
CA TYR A 208 1.94 7.25 2.71
C TYR A 208 2.24 8.22 1.53
N PRO A 209 1.32 8.54 0.60
CA PRO A 209 1.57 9.50 -0.48
C PRO A 209 1.92 10.90 0.01
N LEU A 210 1.61 11.27 1.27
CA LEU A 210 2.10 12.51 1.86
C LEU A 210 3.63 12.55 1.99
N LEU A 211 4.28 11.40 2.16
CA LEU A 211 5.74 11.32 2.31
C LEU A 211 6.46 11.77 1.02
N ILE A 212 5.81 11.59 -0.13
CA ILE A 212 6.36 11.93 -1.44
C ILE A 212 5.82 13.25 -2.03
N LEU A 213 4.78 13.83 -1.43
CA LEU A 213 4.20 15.12 -1.83
C LEU A 213 5.22 16.27 -1.84
N PRO A 214 6.14 16.42 -0.86
CA PRO A 214 7.15 17.48 -0.89
C PRO A 214 8.03 17.46 -2.14
N PHE A 215 8.38 16.27 -2.63
CA PHE A 215 9.21 16.12 -3.84
C PHE A 215 8.43 16.52 -5.09
N LEU A 216 7.15 16.15 -5.19
CA LEU A 216 6.29 16.61 -6.28
C LEU A 216 6.09 18.12 -6.23
N ALA A 217 5.95 18.71 -5.04
CA ALA A 217 5.83 20.15 -4.87
C ALA A 217 7.09 20.88 -5.35
N ILE A 218 8.29 20.38 -5.01
CA ILE A 218 9.57 20.90 -5.54
C ILE A 218 9.61 20.83 -7.06
N TYR A 219 9.20 19.69 -7.64
CA TYR A 219 9.20 19.46 -9.09
C TYR A 219 8.19 20.35 -9.84
N SER A 220 7.08 20.72 -9.20
CA SER A 220 5.94 21.39 -9.86
C SER A 220 6.24 22.79 -10.40
N GLY A 221 7.33 23.44 -9.99
CA GLY A 221 7.61 24.81 -10.42
C GLY A 221 8.99 25.36 -10.08
N LYS A 222 9.39 26.41 -10.82
CA LYS A 222 10.63 27.16 -10.57
C LYS A 222 10.53 28.10 -9.38
N THR A 223 9.35 28.68 -9.13
CA THR A 223 9.13 29.67 -8.06
C THR A 223 8.64 29.01 -6.77
N TRP A 224 9.02 29.57 -5.61
CA TRP A 224 8.56 29.10 -4.31
C TRP A 224 7.04 29.17 -4.15
N SER A 225 6.38 30.20 -4.70
CA SER A 225 4.92 30.31 -4.66
C SER A 225 4.24 29.13 -5.36
N LYS A 226 4.77 28.66 -6.50
CA LYS A 226 4.21 27.50 -7.21
C LYS A 226 4.46 26.20 -6.45
N LYS A 227 5.63 26.05 -5.82
CA LYS A 227 5.95 24.90 -4.96
C LYS A 227 5.03 24.84 -3.74
N LEU A 228 4.84 25.98 -3.06
CA LEU A 228 3.95 26.11 -1.91
C LEU A 228 2.49 25.85 -2.30
N LEU A 229 2.00 26.45 -3.39
CA LEU A 229 0.65 26.18 -3.89
C LEU A 229 0.45 24.69 -4.18
N SER A 230 1.43 24.04 -4.81
CA SER A 230 1.38 22.60 -5.12
C SER A 230 1.29 21.75 -3.85
N PHE A 231 2.08 22.08 -2.84
CA PHE A 231 2.03 21.43 -1.53
C PHE A 231 0.68 21.66 -0.82
N VAL A 232 0.22 22.91 -0.76
CA VAL A 232 -1.06 23.29 -0.13
C VAL A 232 -2.24 22.62 -0.82
N LEU A 233 -2.25 22.48 -2.15
CA LEU A 233 -3.33 21.80 -2.84
C LEU A 233 -3.33 20.28 -2.58
N GLY A 234 -2.16 19.64 -2.57
CA GLY A 234 -2.07 18.21 -2.24
C GLY A 234 -2.43 17.92 -0.79
N PHE A 235 -1.83 18.67 0.14
CA PHE A 235 -2.12 18.53 1.57
C PHE A 235 -3.54 18.97 1.91
N GLY A 236 -4.03 20.04 1.31
CA GLY A 236 -5.41 20.52 1.44
C GLY A 236 -6.43 19.51 0.93
N THR A 237 -6.13 18.77 -0.15
CA THR A 237 -6.98 17.65 -0.60
C THR A 237 -7.03 16.55 0.46
N TYR A 238 -5.90 16.18 1.07
CA TYR A 238 -5.89 15.25 2.20
C TYR A 238 -6.72 15.77 3.39
N LEU A 239 -6.49 17.03 3.78
CA LEU A 239 -7.20 17.68 4.89
C LEU A 239 -8.72 17.71 4.65
N LEU A 240 -9.17 17.97 3.42
CA LEU A 240 -10.59 18.01 3.08
C LEU A 240 -11.33 16.73 3.50
N PHE A 241 -10.70 15.56 3.33
CA PHE A 241 -11.33 14.29 3.68
C PHE A 241 -11.24 13.93 5.17
N ILE A 242 -10.23 14.43 5.89
CA ILE A 242 -10.08 14.13 7.33
C ILE A 242 -10.72 15.19 8.22
N LEU A 243 -10.93 16.41 7.73
CA LEU A 243 -11.43 17.54 8.53
C LEU A 243 -12.75 17.23 9.25
N PRO A 244 -13.72 16.52 8.64
CA PRO A 244 -14.95 16.11 9.34
C PRO A 244 -14.76 15.11 10.49
N PHE A 245 -13.55 14.54 10.64
CA PHE A 245 -13.23 13.50 11.61
C PHE A 245 -12.13 13.93 12.61
N ILE A 246 -11.37 14.99 12.30
CA ILE A 246 -10.12 15.34 12.99
C ILE A 246 -10.29 15.63 14.48
N THR A 247 -11.46 16.12 14.89
CA THR A 247 -11.79 16.43 16.29
C THR A 247 -12.27 15.21 17.08
N THR A 248 -12.48 14.07 16.42
CA THR A 248 -12.99 12.86 17.08
C THR A 248 -11.83 12.11 17.75
N PRO A 249 -11.88 11.85 19.07
CA PRO A 249 -10.83 11.08 19.76
C PRO A 249 -10.58 9.70 19.15
N ALA A 250 -11.65 9.00 18.74
CA ALA A 250 -11.56 7.69 18.08
C ALA A 250 -10.84 7.75 16.73
N PHE A 251 -10.99 8.83 15.96
CA PHE A 251 -10.24 9.02 14.71
C PHE A 251 -8.75 9.21 14.99
N TYR A 252 -8.44 10.06 15.97
CA TYR A 252 -7.06 10.35 16.38
C TYR A 252 -6.32 9.07 16.82
N SER A 253 -6.94 8.28 17.71
CA SER A 253 -6.35 7.02 18.19
C SER A 253 -6.21 5.98 17.09
N SER A 254 -7.21 5.84 16.21
CA SER A 254 -7.22 4.79 15.19
C SER A 254 -6.38 5.11 13.97
N THR A 255 -6.13 6.38 13.67
CA THR A 255 -5.46 6.80 12.41
C THR A 255 -4.10 7.46 12.67
N PHE A 256 -4.00 8.40 13.61
CA PHE A 256 -2.75 9.14 13.84
C PHE A 256 -1.84 8.47 14.87
N VAL A 257 -2.41 7.89 15.92
CA VAL A 257 -1.65 7.23 17.00
C VAL A 257 -1.84 5.70 16.96
N SER A 258 -2.24 5.17 15.82
CA SER A 258 -2.24 3.73 15.59
C SER A 258 -0.82 3.17 15.68
N GLY A 259 -0.67 1.92 16.11
CA GLY A 259 0.63 1.24 16.04
C GLY A 259 1.24 1.26 14.63
N LEU A 260 0.42 1.32 13.57
CA LEU A 260 0.88 1.38 12.19
C LEU A 260 1.51 2.73 11.81
N SER A 261 0.90 3.84 12.23
CA SER A 261 1.42 5.19 11.96
C SER A 261 2.65 5.50 12.81
N GLN A 262 2.75 4.92 14.01
CA GLN A 262 3.86 5.13 14.92
C GLN A 262 5.14 4.35 14.55
N ARG A 263 5.05 3.33 13.69
CA ARG A 263 6.21 2.54 13.21
C ARG A 263 7.35 3.38 12.61
N LEU A 264 7.03 4.53 12.01
CA LEU A 264 8.02 5.47 11.49
C LEU A 264 8.93 6.06 12.58
N PHE A 265 8.53 6.02 13.85
CA PHE A 265 9.26 6.60 14.98
C PHE A 265 9.94 5.54 15.87
N GLU A 266 9.79 4.25 15.57
CA GLU A 266 10.32 3.15 16.38
C GLU A 266 11.85 3.03 16.27
N LEU A 267 12.40 3.12 15.05
CA LEU A 267 13.85 3.09 14.83
C LEU A 267 14.48 4.41 15.27
N LYS A 268 15.18 4.38 16.40
CA LYS A 268 15.71 5.57 17.07
C LYS A 268 17.06 5.34 17.74
N LEU A 269 17.86 6.39 17.83
CA LEU A 269 19.13 6.39 18.57
C LEU A 269 18.96 7.19 19.87
N TYR A 270 19.25 6.56 21.01
CA TYR A 270 19.20 7.21 22.31
C TYR A 270 20.37 8.20 22.47
N VAL A 271 20.07 9.44 22.84
CA VAL A 271 21.08 10.49 23.02
C VAL A 271 21.36 10.78 24.51
N GLY A 272 20.40 10.48 25.39
CA GLY A 272 20.44 10.84 26.81
C GLY A 272 19.15 11.53 27.25
N PHE A 273 18.89 11.58 28.55
CA PHE A 273 17.78 12.36 29.16
C PHE A 273 16.36 12.07 28.62
N GLY A 274 16.14 10.89 28.04
CA GLY A 274 14.86 10.51 27.44
C GLY A 274 14.70 10.97 25.97
N GLU A 275 15.67 11.67 25.41
CA GLU A 275 15.68 12.12 24.03
C GLU A 275 16.19 11.04 23.07
N ASN A 276 15.63 11.06 21.86
CA ASN A 276 15.99 10.11 20.81
C ASN A 276 16.07 10.83 19.46
N ILE A 277 17.07 10.47 18.64
CA ILE A 277 17.09 10.82 17.22
C ILE A 277 16.25 9.80 16.47
N LEU A 278 15.17 10.25 15.84
CA LEU A 278 14.27 9.41 15.05
C LEU A 278 14.89 9.19 13.66
N ILE A 279 15.32 7.96 13.38
CA ILE A 279 16.20 7.67 12.23
C ILE A 279 15.46 7.80 10.90
N VAL A 280 14.26 7.24 10.79
CA VAL A 280 13.47 7.32 9.54
C VAL A 280 13.12 8.78 9.22
N PRO A 281 12.55 9.59 10.13
CA PRO A 281 12.32 11.02 9.87
C PRO A 281 13.59 11.79 9.51
N ALA A 282 14.72 11.54 10.19
CA ALA A 282 15.98 12.20 9.89
C ALA A 282 16.44 11.93 8.45
N ILE A 283 16.39 10.67 7.98
CA ILE A 283 16.74 10.32 6.60
C ILE A 283 15.80 10.99 5.60
N LEU A 284 14.48 11.05 5.88
CA LEU A 284 13.52 11.72 5.02
C LEU A 284 13.79 13.22 4.89
N ILE A 285 14.19 13.89 5.98
CA ILE A 285 14.61 15.29 5.97
C ILE A 285 15.86 15.47 5.11
N VAL A 286 16.87 14.61 5.28
CA VAL A 286 18.09 14.65 4.46
C VAL A 286 17.77 14.46 2.97
N LEU A 287 16.92 13.50 2.62
CA LEU A 287 16.47 13.29 1.25
C LEU A 287 15.73 14.51 0.68
N PHE A 288 14.87 15.14 1.48
CA PHE A 288 14.17 16.36 1.07
C PHE A 288 15.15 17.51 0.81
N LEU A 289 16.10 17.76 1.72
CA LEU A 289 17.14 18.78 1.53
C LEU A 289 18.00 18.50 0.28
N PHE A 290 18.33 17.23 0.04
CA PHE A 290 19.02 16.81 -1.17
C PHE A 290 18.20 17.05 -2.45
N ALA A 291 16.88 16.82 -2.42
CA ALA A 291 16.02 17.15 -3.56
C ALA A 291 15.94 18.65 -3.85
N VAL A 292 15.93 19.49 -2.79
CA VAL A 292 15.96 20.95 -2.91
C VAL A 292 17.27 21.39 -3.58
N SER A 293 18.42 20.82 -3.17
CA SER A 293 19.72 21.20 -3.72
C SER A 293 19.91 20.76 -5.18
N LYS A 294 19.37 19.59 -5.55
CA LYS A 294 19.48 19.05 -6.92
C LYS A 294 18.58 19.71 -7.96
N LYS A 295 17.61 20.53 -7.56
CA LYS A 295 16.61 21.17 -8.45
C LYS A 295 15.99 20.17 -9.43
N LEU A 296 15.00 19.39 -8.99
CA LEU A 296 14.37 18.34 -9.81
C LEU A 296 13.84 18.88 -11.17
N GLU A 297 14.39 18.41 -12.28
CA GLU A 297 14.06 18.90 -13.63
C GLU A 297 13.30 17.89 -14.48
N ASN A 298 13.47 16.59 -14.21
CA ASN A 298 12.86 15.53 -15.01
C ASN A 298 12.11 14.48 -14.17
N ILE A 299 11.20 13.77 -14.83
CA ILE A 299 10.35 12.74 -14.21
C ILE A 299 11.16 11.57 -13.64
N SER A 300 12.31 11.23 -14.23
CA SER A 300 13.15 10.17 -13.70
C SER A 300 13.72 10.55 -12.34
N GLN A 301 14.20 11.78 -12.16
CA GLN A 301 14.68 12.26 -10.87
C GLN A 301 13.56 12.23 -9.82
N LEU A 302 12.36 12.72 -10.17
CA LEU A 302 11.21 12.66 -9.27
C LEU A 302 10.85 11.20 -8.89
N SER A 303 10.85 10.30 -9.86
CA SER A 303 10.64 8.86 -9.64
C SER A 303 11.70 8.26 -8.70
N ASN A 304 12.96 8.70 -8.79
CA ASN A 304 14.03 8.23 -7.92
C ASN A 304 13.83 8.67 -6.46
N PHE A 305 13.36 9.91 -6.25
CA PHE A 305 13.01 10.38 -4.90
C PHE A 305 11.77 9.68 -4.34
N PHE A 306 10.78 9.36 -5.18
CA PHE A 306 9.65 8.53 -4.76
C PHE A 306 10.12 7.12 -4.36
N LEU A 307 10.96 6.49 -5.17
CA LEU A 307 11.58 5.20 -4.86
C LEU A 307 12.33 5.24 -3.53
N ALA A 308 13.27 6.17 -3.37
CA ALA A 308 14.11 6.28 -2.18
C ALA A 308 13.26 6.46 -0.91
N THR A 309 12.33 7.41 -0.94
CA THR A 309 11.45 7.73 0.19
C THR A 309 10.62 6.53 0.62
N LEU A 310 9.92 5.90 -0.33
CA LEU A 310 9.02 4.80 -0.02
C LEU A 310 9.78 3.52 0.35
N PHE A 311 10.93 3.28 -0.27
CA PHE A 311 11.78 2.14 0.09
C PHE A 311 12.32 2.28 1.52
N ILE A 312 12.88 3.44 1.88
CA ILE A 312 13.42 3.69 3.23
C ILE A 312 12.34 3.50 4.31
N VAL A 313 11.13 4.00 4.05
CA VAL A 313 9.99 3.85 4.94
C VAL A 313 9.65 2.39 5.18
N VAL A 314 9.63 1.56 4.13
CA VAL A 314 9.28 0.13 4.27
C VAL A 314 10.45 -0.68 4.84
N ALA A 315 11.68 -0.38 4.44
CA ALA A 315 12.85 -1.17 4.79
C ALA A 315 13.38 -0.93 6.20
N LEU A 316 13.05 0.19 6.84
CA LEU A 316 13.53 0.54 8.18
C LEU A 316 12.49 0.39 9.29
N VAL A 317 11.34 -0.21 9.01
CA VAL A 317 10.27 -0.45 9.98
C VAL A 317 9.80 -1.89 9.90
N HIS A 318 9.13 -2.38 10.94
CA HIS A 318 8.39 -3.63 10.84
C HIS A 318 7.15 -3.41 9.94
N PHE A 319 7.23 -3.81 8.66
CA PHE A 319 6.24 -3.46 7.64
C PHE A 319 5.15 -4.53 7.49
N HIS A 320 3.99 -4.16 6.94
CA HIS A 320 3.05 -5.16 6.40
C HIS A 320 3.43 -5.52 4.97
N PRO A 321 3.28 -6.79 4.52
CA PRO A 321 3.79 -7.27 3.23
C PRO A 321 3.41 -6.39 2.04
N GLN A 322 2.17 -5.90 2.02
CA GLN A 322 1.61 -5.04 0.98
C GLN A 322 2.26 -3.66 0.86
N TRP A 323 2.98 -3.19 1.87
CA TRP A 323 3.68 -1.89 1.81
C TRP A 323 4.79 -1.88 0.77
N ALA A 324 5.33 -3.05 0.42
CA ALA A 324 6.34 -3.14 -0.64
C ALA A 324 5.79 -2.76 -2.04
N LEU A 325 4.47 -2.79 -2.25
CA LEU A 325 3.85 -2.25 -3.46
C LEU A 325 4.08 -0.75 -3.63
N TRP A 326 4.32 0.00 -2.54
CA TRP A 326 4.47 1.46 -2.59
C TRP A 326 5.67 1.89 -3.43
N PHE A 327 6.81 1.23 -3.23
CA PHE A 327 8.05 1.56 -3.96
C PHE A 327 8.22 0.78 -5.26
N LEU A 328 7.53 -0.36 -5.41
CA LEU A 328 7.66 -1.27 -6.54
C LEU A 328 7.54 -0.64 -7.95
N PRO A 329 6.56 0.24 -8.25
CA PRO A 329 6.46 0.81 -9.61
C PRO A 329 7.70 1.63 -9.98
N PHE A 330 8.27 2.36 -9.01
CA PHE A 330 9.46 3.16 -9.22
C PHE A 330 10.73 2.31 -9.28
N LEU A 331 10.76 1.19 -8.55
CA LEU A 331 11.81 0.19 -8.66
C LEU A 331 11.83 -0.46 -10.06
N VAL A 332 10.66 -0.79 -10.62
CA VAL A 332 10.55 -1.31 -11.99
C VAL A 332 11.08 -0.30 -13.00
N ILE A 333 10.72 0.99 -12.88
CA ILE A 333 11.24 2.05 -13.75
C ILE A 333 12.77 2.13 -13.67
N LEU A 334 13.33 2.11 -12.45
CA LEU A 334 14.78 2.11 -12.23
C LEU A 334 15.47 0.92 -12.91
N VAL A 335 14.99 -0.29 -12.66
CA VAL A 335 15.59 -1.53 -13.18
C VAL A 335 15.60 -1.51 -14.70
N ILE A 336 14.55 -0.99 -15.33
CA ILE A 336 14.48 -0.89 -16.78
C ILE A 336 15.44 0.16 -17.33
N ASN A 337 15.59 1.31 -16.66
CA ASN A 337 16.56 2.33 -17.03
C ASN A 337 18.01 1.85 -16.89
N LYS A 338 18.27 0.88 -16.00
CA LYS A 338 19.58 0.28 -15.75
C LYS A 338 19.66 -1.18 -16.20
N THR A 339 18.83 -1.61 -17.15
CA THR A 339 18.65 -3.03 -17.54
C THR A 339 19.93 -3.74 -18.01
N LYS A 340 20.93 -2.99 -18.48
CA LYS A 340 22.24 -3.53 -18.93
C LYS A 340 23.19 -3.84 -17.77
N ASP A 341 22.97 -3.26 -16.61
CA ASP A 341 23.80 -3.47 -15.43
C ASP A 341 23.38 -4.77 -14.73
N SER A 342 24.20 -5.81 -14.82
CA SER A 342 23.92 -7.13 -14.21
C SER A 342 23.78 -7.05 -12.69
N SER A 343 24.48 -6.12 -12.04
CA SER A 343 24.41 -5.94 -10.58
C SER A 343 23.03 -5.51 -10.10
N VAL A 344 22.27 -4.78 -10.94
CA VAL A 344 20.88 -4.39 -10.65
C VAL A 344 19.96 -5.60 -10.59
N TRP A 345 20.17 -6.60 -11.45
CA TRP A 345 19.38 -7.83 -11.45
C TRP A 345 19.69 -8.70 -10.23
N VAL A 346 20.96 -8.81 -9.85
CA VAL A 346 21.37 -9.53 -8.63
C VAL A 346 20.76 -8.86 -7.41
N ALA A 347 20.88 -7.54 -7.28
CA ALA A 347 20.29 -6.81 -6.16
C ALA A 347 18.76 -6.92 -6.14
N LEU A 348 18.09 -6.89 -7.30
CA LEU A 348 16.64 -7.09 -7.39
C LEU A 348 16.22 -8.49 -6.89
N ALA A 349 16.96 -9.53 -7.26
CA ALA A 349 16.69 -10.89 -6.82
C ALA A 349 16.89 -11.03 -5.30
N LEU A 350 17.96 -10.45 -4.76
CA LEU A 350 18.21 -10.42 -3.31
C LEU A 350 17.15 -9.62 -2.55
N LEU A 351 16.66 -8.51 -3.13
CA LEU A 351 15.56 -7.75 -2.55
C LEU A 351 14.29 -8.59 -2.46
N PHE A 352 13.92 -9.29 -3.54
CA PHE A 352 12.74 -10.15 -3.54
C PHE A 352 12.89 -11.34 -2.58
N LEU A 353 14.08 -11.94 -2.50
CA LEU A 353 14.38 -13.00 -1.55
C LEU A 353 14.29 -12.51 -0.10
N GLY A 354 14.88 -11.36 0.19
CA GLY A 354 14.83 -10.72 1.50
C GLY A 354 13.40 -10.36 1.90
N TRP A 355 12.62 -9.78 0.99
CA TRP A 355 11.22 -9.48 1.25
C TRP A 355 10.39 -10.76 1.51
N LEU A 356 10.51 -11.77 0.63
CA LEU A 356 9.73 -13.01 0.74
C LEU A 356 10.09 -13.78 2.02
N GLY A 357 11.38 -13.92 2.31
CA GLY A 357 11.85 -14.58 3.54
C GLY A 357 11.39 -13.86 4.80
N THR A 358 11.37 -12.53 4.79
CA THR A 358 10.85 -11.73 5.91
C THR A 358 9.35 -11.99 6.12
N VAL A 359 8.55 -11.92 5.04
CA VAL A 359 7.09 -12.08 5.10
C VAL A 359 6.68 -13.48 5.54
N LEU A 360 7.31 -14.53 4.98
CA LEU A 360 6.96 -15.91 5.32
C LEU A 360 7.30 -16.28 6.77
N LEU A 361 8.22 -15.56 7.41
CA LEU A 361 8.61 -15.75 8.81
C LEU A 361 7.82 -14.91 9.80
N PHE A 362 6.87 -14.08 9.35
CA PHE A 362 5.95 -13.43 10.27
C PHE A 362 5.13 -14.50 10.99
N ASP A 363 4.83 -14.24 12.26
CA ASP A 363 4.01 -15.13 13.08
C ASP A 363 2.52 -14.97 12.74
N ASP A 364 2.19 -15.24 11.48
CA ASP A 364 0.86 -15.18 10.92
C ASP A 364 0.73 -16.26 9.84
N LYS A 365 -0.14 -17.25 10.09
CA LYS A 365 -0.40 -18.32 9.11
C LYS A 365 -0.99 -17.80 7.81
N PHE A 366 -1.77 -16.71 7.81
CA PHE A 366 -2.31 -16.12 6.58
C PHE A 366 -1.22 -15.47 5.71
N LEU A 367 -0.02 -15.28 6.26
CA LEU A 367 1.17 -14.83 5.54
C LEU A 367 2.09 -15.97 5.06
N SER A 368 1.68 -17.22 5.23
CA SER A 368 2.40 -18.39 4.74
C SER A 368 1.42 -19.35 4.06
N TRP A 369 1.05 -20.45 4.71
CA TRP A 369 0.18 -21.47 4.13
C TRP A 369 -1.31 -21.20 4.31
N GLY A 370 -1.72 -20.49 5.37
CA GLY A 370 -3.12 -20.14 5.65
C GLY A 370 -3.80 -19.37 4.51
N ILE A 371 -3.00 -18.78 3.61
CA ILE A 371 -3.51 -18.17 2.37
C ILE A 371 -4.22 -19.16 1.45
N LEU A 372 -3.95 -20.47 1.59
CA LEU A 372 -4.56 -21.57 0.82
C LEU A 372 -5.75 -22.23 1.55
N ALA A 373 -6.16 -21.71 2.70
CA ALA A 373 -7.27 -22.24 3.49
C ALA A 373 -8.61 -22.42 2.75
N PRO A 374 -8.96 -21.62 1.72
CA PRO A 374 -10.15 -21.88 0.91
C PRO A 374 -10.10 -23.18 0.10
N ILE A 375 -8.90 -23.69 -0.23
CA ILE A 375 -8.72 -24.98 -0.91
C ILE A 375 -8.77 -26.11 0.12
N ASP A 376 -8.00 -25.97 1.21
CA ASP A 376 -7.94 -26.93 2.29
C ASP A 376 -7.98 -26.19 3.65
N PRO A 377 -9.13 -26.18 4.33
CA PRO A 377 -9.29 -25.55 5.64
C PRO A 377 -8.38 -26.18 6.70
N GLY A 378 -7.95 -27.45 6.50
CA GLY A 378 -7.07 -28.18 7.40
C GLY A 378 -5.74 -27.47 7.64
N ILE A 379 -5.29 -26.66 6.66
CA ILE A 379 -4.07 -25.87 6.73
C ILE A 379 -4.10 -24.84 7.87
N LEU A 380 -5.28 -24.37 8.29
CA LEU A 380 -5.40 -23.43 9.41
C LEU A 380 -4.99 -24.04 10.77
N PHE A 381 -4.92 -25.38 10.86
CA PHE A 381 -4.47 -26.09 12.06
C PHE A 381 -2.95 -26.35 12.08
N LEU A 382 -2.25 -26.06 10.99
CA LEU A 382 -0.79 -26.08 10.99
C LEU A 382 -0.25 -24.92 11.85
N PRO A 383 0.94 -25.08 12.47
CA PRO A 383 1.65 -23.99 13.15
C PRO A 383 1.92 -22.82 12.19
N THR A 384 2.64 -21.77 12.58
CA THR A 384 3.22 -20.83 11.60
C THR A 384 4.54 -21.36 11.05
N LEU A 385 5.02 -20.82 9.92
CA LEU A 385 6.33 -21.21 9.39
C LEU A 385 7.45 -20.86 10.38
N SER A 386 7.32 -19.74 11.08
CA SER A 386 8.21 -19.32 12.16
C SER A 386 8.29 -20.39 13.27
N GLU A 387 7.14 -20.84 13.78
CA GLU A 387 7.06 -21.89 14.81
C GLU A 387 7.66 -23.23 14.35
N LEU A 388 7.43 -23.62 13.09
CA LEU A 388 7.98 -24.87 12.54
C LEU A 388 9.52 -24.83 12.48
N LEU A 389 10.08 -23.68 12.11
CA LEU A 389 11.52 -23.48 11.95
C LEU A 389 12.25 -23.25 13.27
N HIS A 390 11.53 -22.86 14.34
CA HIS A 390 12.08 -22.63 15.67
C HIS A 390 12.89 -23.82 16.23
N ARG A 391 12.60 -25.04 15.76
CA ARG A 391 13.33 -26.27 16.13
C ARG A 391 14.74 -26.35 15.54
N PHE A 392 15.02 -25.60 14.47
CA PHE A 392 16.28 -25.67 13.73
C PHE A 392 17.15 -24.42 13.93
N PHE A 393 16.53 -23.25 14.06
CA PHE A 393 17.22 -21.97 14.27
C PHE A 393 16.25 -20.94 14.88
N ASP A 394 16.80 -19.84 15.42
CA ASP A 394 16.01 -18.71 15.90
C ASP A 394 15.29 -18.02 14.71
N PRO A 395 13.94 -18.09 14.65
CA PRO A 395 13.18 -17.48 13.55
C PRO A 395 13.35 -15.96 13.46
N LEU A 396 13.54 -15.28 14.60
CA LEU A 396 13.73 -13.82 14.63
C LEU A 396 15.09 -13.43 14.06
N LEU A 397 16.13 -14.23 14.31
CA LEU A 397 17.43 -14.06 13.67
C LEU A 397 17.31 -14.27 12.15
N ALA A 398 16.64 -15.33 11.71
CA ALA A 398 16.43 -15.59 10.28
C ALA A 398 15.64 -14.46 9.61
N GLN A 399 14.56 -13.99 10.23
CA GLN A 399 13.77 -12.85 9.78
C GLN A 399 14.64 -11.58 9.70
N SER A 400 15.50 -11.35 10.70
CA SER A 400 16.42 -10.20 10.71
C SER A 400 17.46 -10.26 9.58
N ILE A 401 17.95 -11.46 9.23
CA ILE A 401 18.86 -11.67 8.09
C ILE A 401 18.15 -11.34 6.77
N PHE A 402 16.94 -11.83 6.57
CA PHE A 402 16.16 -11.53 5.36
C PHE A 402 15.79 -10.05 5.26
N HIS A 403 15.43 -9.43 6.38
CA HIS A 403 15.14 -8.00 6.44
C HIS A 403 16.40 -7.18 6.11
N THR A 404 17.56 -7.57 6.64
CA THR A 404 18.86 -6.97 6.33
C THR A 404 19.22 -7.13 4.86
N LEU A 405 18.96 -8.31 4.27
CA LEU A 405 19.17 -8.57 2.85
C LEU A 405 18.30 -7.65 1.98
N MET A 406 17.02 -7.48 2.34
CA MET A 406 16.10 -6.54 1.67
C MET A 406 16.61 -5.10 1.77
N LEU A 407 17.01 -4.67 2.96
CA LEU A 407 17.54 -3.32 3.20
C LEU A 407 18.80 -3.07 2.36
N ALA A 408 19.82 -3.93 2.47
CA ALA A 408 21.11 -3.73 1.81
C ALA A 408 20.98 -3.72 0.28
N SER A 409 20.25 -4.67 -0.28
CA SER A 409 20.03 -4.76 -1.73
C SER A 409 19.19 -3.59 -2.26
N GLY A 410 18.18 -3.14 -1.53
CA GLY A 410 17.39 -1.99 -1.95
C GLY A 410 18.11 -0.65 -1.78
N VAL A 411 18.95 -0.46 -0.75
CA VAL A 411 19.84 0.71 -0.65
C VAL A 411 20.80 0.74 -1.85
N TYR A 412 21.35 -0.41 -2.23
CA TYR A 412 22.18 -0.52 -3.43
C TYR A 412 21.42 -0.08 -4.70
N LEU A 413 20.19 -0.58 -4.90
CA LEU A 413 19.34 -0.19 -6.03
C LEU A 413 19.02 1.32 -6.01
N VAL A 414 18.60 1.85 -4.86
CA VAL A 414 18.34 3.28 -4.68
C VAL A 414 19.58 4.10 -5.03
N SER A 415 20.77 3.69 -4.60
CA SER A 415 22.02 4.39 -4.93
C SER A 415 22.28 4.45 -6.44
N LYS A 416 21.99 3.37 -7.17
CA LYS A 416 22.13 3.30 -8.63
C LYS A 416 21.17 4.26 -9.35
N SER A 417 20.07 4.63 -8.72
CA SER A 417 19.12 5.62 -9.27
C SER A 417 19.71 7.04 -9.29
N PHE A 418 20.61 7.36 -8.37
CA PHE A 418 21.23 8.69 -8.26
C PHE A 418 22.60 8.80 -8.93
N LYS A 419 23.19 7.68 -9.38
CA LYS A 419 24.37 7.72 -10.23
C LYS A 419 23.98 8.17 -11.64
N GLU A 420 24.58 9.26 -12.10
CA GLU A 420 24.48 9.70 -13.48
C GLU A 420 24.87 8.55 -14.41
N ASN A 421 24.23 8.47 -15.58
CA ASN A 421 24.62 7.49 -16.59
C ASN A 421 26.03 7.87 -17.05
N GLU A 422 27.06 7.19 -16.54
CA GLU A 422 28.37 7.14 -17.18
C GLU A 422 28.23 6.64 -18.62
#